data_AF-A0A6L8ACM0-F1
#
_entry.id   AF-A0A6L8ACM0-F1
#
_cell.length_a   1.000
_cell.length_b   1.000
_cell.length_c   1.000
_cell.angle_alpha   90.00
_cell.angle_beta   90.00
_cell.angle_gamma   90.00
#
_symmetry.space_group_name_H-M   'P 1'
#
loop_
_entity.id
_entity.type
_entity.pdbx_description
1 polymer ?
#
loop_
_entity_poly.entity_id
_entity_poly.type
_entity_poly.pdbx_seq_one_letter_code
_entity_poly.pdbx_strand_id
1 'polypeptide(L)'
;MTNAASNKGQVPRSKWFLITLTGLLVGLIIGVFSYLLTNRLFDSEDSGIGRSSAESPIVRSTPDYPTKELSRLDWIFTSELDLSDLQELSVSLSQLNQQDVQSLIEISSTQLLTARLYTVQDMLFESLVRGTPEQAVSVASNFGGHRRQILIRNIFSQWSSINLESALAAISKLQKTERTIALDTIIATRIDLPSAELSSIASRLNFETDLLEWKQDQSIQELTNSVPMNAIDLLVNDEVDDVKQLDLYFEIVEKWFQVDGLGILTELQQANLDDELFAELFDYITGKDRTASLNFLIDVEWSVKNRLGPHLINAWIDDNGEEAFDAVRTLPKSSFRSFMLERLIYKWSRNAPNVVLDRLMDIPRAVRADALSISTSKLALDSPTDALARISALESVLGANPDLATQSVIRTWSSKAPKLALDWIQANVEEGTSKRAELISQILSSYTMIDPEHAMTIAVEEFHPDNNTYSLERTVISSLLSHERIDTAIELIGQVRDEERGRISTDIGVYLVKRDQIDRAVELSDQVAEEERLAYFNMLGINLLQRQQPASKFLELIEKIPSIDLRSDLAESFLNGVAKQRLNTDQLETLRTFVAE
;
A
#
# COMPACT_ATOMS: atom_id res chain seq x y z
N MET A 1 25.41 -48.72 -5.85
CA MET A 1 25.71 -47.27 -5.90
C MET A 1 24.57 -46.61 -6.65
N THR A 2 23.55 -46.19 -5.93
CA THR A 2 22.25 -45.72 -6.44
C THR A 2 21.91 -44.45 -5.67
N ASN A 3 21.85 -43.31 -6.37
CA ASN A 3 21.44 -42.02 -5.83
C ASN A 3 19.94 -41.82 -6.08
N ALA A 4 19.18 -41.60 -5.02
CA ALA A 4 17.78 -41.20 -5.05
C ALA A 4 17.68 -39.68 -4.83
N ALA A 5 16.96 -39.02 -5.74
CA ALA A 5 16.54 -37.63 -5.63
C ALA A 5 15.21 -37.56 -4.86
N SER A 6 15.07 -36.57 -3.97
CA SER A 6 13.83 -36.26 -3.26
C SER A 6 13.36 -34.86 -3.62
N ASN A 7 12.18 -34.84 -4.23
CA ASN A 7 11.43 -33.71 -4.78
C ASN A 7 10.66 -33.00 -3.64
N LYS A 8 10.83 -31.69 -3.45
CA LYS A 8 9.98 -30.87 -2.54
C LYS A 8 9.10 -29.93 -3.38
N GLY A 9 7.80 -30.03 -3.16
CA GLY A 9 6.75 -29.40 -3.96
C GLY A 9 6.62 -27.89 -3.76
N GLN A 10 6.34 -27.19 -4.86
CA GLN A 10 5.87 -25.81 -4.89
C GLN A 10 4.34 -25.77 -4.80
N VAL A 11 3.81 -24.86 -3.96
CA VAL A 11 2.39 -24.52 -3.89
C VAL A 11 2.08 -23.46 -4.97
N PRO A 12 0.95 -23.54 -5.70
CA PRO A 12 0.68 -22.65 -6.83
C PRO A 12 0.28 -21.22 -6.41
N ARG A 13 0.89 -20.24 -7.09
CA ARG A 13 0.73 -18.77 -6.90
C ARG A 13 -0.70 -18.22 -7.03
N SER A 14 -1.69 -19.02 -7.44
CA SER A 14 -3.06 -18.56 -7.64
C SER A 14 -3.86 -18.33 -6.35
N LYS A 15 -3.43 -18.90 -5.21
CA LYS A 15 -4.09 -18.65 -3.91
C LYS A 15 -3.76 -17.29 -3.27
N TRP A 16 -2.58 -16.73 -3.57
CA TRP A 16 -2.18 -15.42 -3.05
C TRP A 16 -2.99 -14.28 -3.66
N PHE A 17 -3.36 -14.37 -4.94
CA PHE A 17 -4.11 -13.31 -5.63
C PHE A 17 -5.55 -13.12 -5.11
N LEU A 18 -6.19 -14.18 -4.60
CA LEU A 18 -7.53 -14.11 -4.03
C LEU A 18 -7.54 -13.46 -2.63
N ILE A 19 -6.47 -13.64 -1.86
CA ILE A 19 -6.36 -13.07 -0.50
C ILE A 19 -6.10 -11.56 -0.58
N THR A 20 -5.23 -11.10 -1.48
CA THR A 20 -4.94 -9.67 -1.65
C THR A 20 -6.14 -8.87 -2.20
N LEU A 21 -6.92 -9.46 -3.11
CA LEU A 21 -8.09 -8.80 -3.68
C LEU A 21 -9.25 -8.68 -2.66
N THR A 22 -9.38 -9.66 -1.76
CA THR A 22 -10.41 -9.64 -0.71
C THR A 22 -10.08 -8.61 0.38
N GLY A 23 -8.80 -8.46 0.74
CA GLY A 23 -8.34 -7.42 1.68
C GLY A 23 -8.56 -6.00 1.16
N LEU A 24 -8.33 -5.76 -0.14
CA LEU A 24 -8.53 -4.45 -0.78
C LEU A 24 -10.02 -4.05 -0.84
N LEU A 25 -10.93 -5.00 -1.07
CA LEU A 25 -12.37 -4.77 -1.07
C LEU A 25 -12.93 -4.47 0.33
N VAL A 26 -12.43 -5.15 1.37
CA VAL A 26 -12.83 -4.89 2.77
C VAL A 26 -12.33 -3.51 3.24
N GLY A 27 -11.10 -3.14 2.89
CA GLY A 27 -10.57 -1.80 3.19
C GLY A 27 -11.34 -0.66 2.52
N LEU A 28 -11.82 -0.86 1.29
CA LEU A 28 -12.61 0.14 0.56
C LEU A 28 -14.02 0.29 1.13
N ILE A 29 -14.63 -0.81 1.61
CA ILE A 29 -15.95 -0.79 2.28
C ILE A 29 -15.85 -0.09 3.64
N ILE A 30 -14.79 -0.36 4.43
CA ILE A 30 -14.57 0.29 5.73
C ILE A 30 -14.25 1.78 5.54
N GLY A 31 -13.45 2.15 4.54
CA GLY A 31 -13.12 3.55 4.24
C GLY A 31 -14.34 4.37 3.82
N VAL A 32 -15.24 3.82 2.99
CA VAL A 32 -16.48 4.49 2.58
C VAL A 32 -17.47 4.59 3.75
N PHE A 33 -17.54 3.57 4.62
CA PHE A 33 -18.42 3.59 5.78
C PHE A 33 -17.95 4.59 6.85
N SER A 34 -16.65 4.70 7.10
CA SER A 34 -16.06 5.72 7.97
C SER A 34 -16.25 7.13 7.39
N TYR A 35 -16.01 7.34 6.09
CA TYR A 35 -16.23 8.64 5.43
C TYR A 35 -17.71 9.11 5.50
N LEU A 36 -18.67 8.18 5.41
CA LEU A 36 -20.10 8.49 5.55
C LEU A 36 -20.54 8.71 7.00
N LEU A 37 -19.85 8.14 7.99
CA LEU A 37 -20.12 8.37 9.41
C LEU A 37 -19.57 9.73 9.87
N THR A 38 -18.37 10.10 9.44
CA THR A 38 -17.72 11.35 9.86
C THR A 38 -18.39 12.58 9.23
N ASN A 39 -18.86 12.50 7.98
CA ASN A 39 -19.58 13.59 7.31
C ASN A 39 -21.04 13.77 7.75
N ARG A 40 -21.58 12.91 8.64
CA ARG A 40 -22.93 13.07 9.20
C ARG A 40 -22.95 13.65 10.61
N LEU A 41 -21.79 13.82 11.26
CA LEU A 41 -21.70 14.23 12.66
C LEU A 41 -21.08 15.62 12.90
N PHE A 42 -20.68 16.35 11.84
CA PHE A 42 -20.02 17.66 11.98
C PHE A 42 -20.54 18.78 11.06
N ASP A 43 -21.82 18.74 10.68
CA ASP A 43 -22.45 19.87 9.97
C ASP A 43 -23.58 20.48 10.81
N SER A 44 -23.19 21.22 11.86
CA SER A 44 -24.04 22.27 12.44
C SER A 44 -23.20 23.29 13.24
N GLU A 45 -22.54 24.21 12.55
CA GLU A 45 -22.27 25.55 13.09
C GLU A 45 -22.95 26.60 12.20
N ASP A 46 -23.81 27.39 12.86
CA ASP A 46 -24.15 28.78 12.60
C ASP A 46 -24.54 29.23 11.18
N SER A 47 -25.85 29.16 10.90
CA SER A 47 -26.52 30.24 10.17
C SER A 47 -27.68 30.78 11.02
N GLY A 48 -27.57 32.06 11.37
CA GLY A 48 -28.53 32.74 12.23
C GLY A 48 -29.93 32.79 11.62
N ILE A 49 -30.89 32.13 12.27
CA ILE A 49 -32.32 32.31 12.07
C ILE A 49 -33.01 32.32 13.44
N GLY A 50 -33.87 33.31 13.64
CA GLY A 50 -34.45 33.68 14.92
C GLY A 50 -35.22 32.58 15.66
N ARG A 51 -35.09 32.60 16.99
CA ARG A 51 -35.91 31.84 17.93
C ARG A 51 -37.39 32.22 17.76
N SER A 52 -38.17 31.31 17.17
CA SER A 52 -39.61 31.21 17.32
C SER A 52 -39.90 30.08 18.32
N SER A 53 -40.28 30.46 19.54
CA SER A 53 -40.75 29.57 20.59
C SER A 53 -42.15 29.05 20.26
N ALA A 54 -42.26 27.79 19.86
CA ALA A 54 -43.49 27.00 19.90
C ALA A 54 -43.17 25.50 19.75
N GLU A 55 -42.58 24.88 20.77
CA GLU A 55 -42.68 23.43 20.92
C GLU A 55 -44.10 23.10 21.37
N SER A 56 -44.76 22.22 20.62
CA SER A 56 -46.08 21.70 21.00
C SER A 56 -45.92 20.80 22.23
N PRO A 57 -46.77 20.91 23.26
CA PRO A 57 -46.65 20.08 24.44
C PRO A 57 -46.90 18.62 24.07
N ILE A 58 -45.85 17.80 24.15
CA ILE A 58 -46.02 16.35 24.14
C ILE A 58 -46.77 16.01 25.43
N VAL A 59 -48.06 15.74 25.33
CA VAL A 59 -48.87 15.23 26.45
C VAL A 59 -48.37 13.82 26.76
N ARG A 60 -47.44 13.72 27.73
CA ARG A 60 -47.01 12.43 28.28
C ARG A 60 -48.10 11.96 29.24
N SER A 61 -48.66 10.77 28.98
CA SER A 61 -49.54 10.10 29.94
C SER A 61 -48.74 9.77 31.19
N THR A 62 -49.21 10.19 32.37
CA THR A 62 -48.65 9.77 33.66
C THR A 62 -48.68 8.24 33.75
N PRO A 63 -47.57 7.57 34.08
CA PRO A 63 -47.54 6.13 34.30
C PRO A 63 -48.54 5.74 35.41
N ASP A 64 -49.20 4.59 35.25
CA ASP A 64 -50.04 4.04 36.32
C ASP A 64 -49.13 3.37 37.36
N TYR A 65 -49.01 3.97 38.55
CA TYR A 65 -48.11 3.51 39.60
C TYR A 65 -48.81 2.50 40.53
N PRO A 66 -48.25 1.30 40.74
CA PRO A 66 -48.91 0.25 41.52
C PRO A 66 -48.98 0.55 43.03
N THR A 67 -48.16 1.47 43.55
CA THR A 67 -48.16 1.87 44.96
C THR A 67 -48.04 3.38 45.13
N LYS A 68 -48.47 3.87 46.30
CA LYS A 68 -48.41 5.30 46.65
C LYS A 68 -46.96 5.77 46.79
N GLU A 69 -46.09 4.89 47.25
CA GLU A 69 -44.65 5.08 47.39
C GLU A 69 -43.99 5.30 46.01
N LEU A 70 -44.42 4.57 44.99
CA LEU A 70 -43.94 4.74 43.61
C LEU A 70 -44.41 6.04 42.96
N SER A 71 -45.65 6.47 43.25
CA SER A 71 -46.15 7.75 42.75
C SER A 71 -45.35 8.96 43.27
N ARG A 72 -44.65 8.82 44.41
CA ARG A 72 -43.74 9.85 44.94
C ARG A 72 -42.45 9.97 44.16
N LEU A 73 -42.16 9.05 43.24
CA LEU A 73 -40.95 9.03 42.42
C LEU A 73 -41.24 9.42 40.96
N ASP A 74 -42.47 9.87 40.65
CA ASP A 74 -42.86 10.36 39.33
C ASP A 74 -41.98 11.53 38.86
N TRP A 75 -41.54 12.37 39.80
CA TRP A 75 -40.68 13.53 39.53
C TRP A 75 -39.36 13.16 38.82
N ILE A 76 -38.87 11.92 39.00
CA ILE A 76 -37.66 11.41 38.36
C ILE A 76 -37.82 11.35 36.83
N PHE A 77 -39.05 11.12 36.36
CA PHE A 77 -39.37 10.95 34.95
C PHE A 77 -39.77 12.27 34.27
N THR A 78 -40.01 13.32 35.06
CA THR A 78 -40.54 14.60 34.58
C THR A 78 -39.59 15.79 34.73
N SER A 79 -38.59 15.72 35.61
CA SER A 79 -37.74 16.86 35.97
C SER A 79 -36.29 16.69 35.49
N GLU A 80 -35.55 17.80 35.38
CA GLU A 80 -34.10 17.73 35.24
C GLU A 80 -33.48 17.33 36.59
N LEU A 81 -32.81 16.18 36.64
CA LEU A 81 -32.15 15.69 37.86
C LEU A 81 -30.82 16.43 38.07
N ASP A 82 -30.66 17.05 39.23
CA ASP A 82 -29.36 17.53 39.71
C ASP A 82 -28.69 16.52 40.68
N LEU A 83 -27.56 16.90 41.26
CA LEU A 83 -26.83 16.03 42.18
C LEU A 83 -27.59 15.80 43.51
N SER A 84 -28.36 16.78 43.97
CA SER A 84 -29.20 16.68 45.16
C SER A 84 -30.33 15.68 44.92
N ASP A 85 -30.93 15.74 43.74
CA ASP A 85 -31.98 14.81 43.30
C ASP A 85 -31.48 13.36 43.25
N LEU A 86 -30.26 13.12 42.75
CA LEU A 86 -29.66 11.79 42.75
C LEU A 86 -29.39 11.27 44.18
N GLN A 87 -29.03 12.14 45.11
CA GLN A 87 -28.86 11.75 46.52
C GLN A 87 -30.20 11.42 47.18
N GLU A 88 -31.22 12.25 46.96
CA GLU A 88 -32.57 12.01 47.45
C GLU A 88 -33.16 10.72 46.86
N LEU A 89 -32.89 10.47 45.58
CA LEU A 89 -33.24 9.22 44.92
C LEU A 89 -32.55 8.03 45.58
N SER A 90 -31.24 8.07 45.80
CA SER A 90 -30.51 6.98 46.45
C SER A 90 -31.09 6.62 47.83
N VAL A 91 -31.41 7.64 48.64
CA VAL A 91 -32.06 7.45 49.95
C VAL A 91 -33.46 6.86 49.79
N SER A 92 -34.24 7.36 48.84
CA SER A 92 -35.61 6.88 48.58
C SER A 92 -35.61 5.44 48.10
N LEU A 93 -34.71 5.05 47.21
CA LEU A 93 -34.56 3.68 46.72
C LEU A 93 -34.21 2.71 47.84
N SER A 94 -33.40 3.12 48.81
CA SER A 94 -33.05 2.28 49.97
C SER A 94 -34.24 1.96 50.89
N GLN A 95 -35.34 2.72 50.80
CA GLN A 95 -36.55 2.55 51.60
C GLN A 95 -37.64 1.74 50.88
N LEU A 96 -37.49 1.52 49.57
CA LEU A 96 -38.43 0.74 48.79
C LEU A 96 -38.28 -0.75 49.08
N ASN A 97 -39.40 -1.48 49.02
CA ASN A 97 -39.33 -2.93 48.97
C ASN A 97 -38.89 -3.39 47.56
N GLN A 98 -38.46 -4.65 47.45
CA GLN A 98 -37.92 -5.19 46.20
C GLN A 98 -38.94 -5.19 45.04
N GLN A 99 -40.24 -5.36 45.33
CA GLN A 99 -41.29 -5.36 44.32
C GLN A 99 -41.50 -3.97 43.71
N ASP A 100 -41.37 -2.92 44.53
CA ASP A 100 -41.41 -1.53 44.08
C ASP A 100 -40.18 -1.19 43.21
N VAL A 101 -38.98 -1.64 43.61
CA VAL A 101 -37.75 -1.45 42.81
C VAL A 101 -37.88 -2.13 41.44
N GLN A 102 -38.39 -3.36 41.38
CA GLN A 102 -38.63 -4.04 40.11
C GLN A 102 -39.62 -3.26 39.23
N SER A 103 -40.72 -2.80 39.82
CA SER A 103 -41.75 -2.05 39.10
C SER A 103 -41.18 -0.75 38.50
N LEU A 104 -40.27 -0.07 39.19
CA LEU A 104 -39.57 1.11 38.65
C LEU A 104 -38.65 0.77 37.48
N ILE A 105 -37.95 -0.36 37.53
CA ILE A 105 -37.11 -0.79 36.39
C ILE A 105 -37.99 -1.06 35.17
N GLU A 106 -39.10 -1.77 35.35
CA GLU A 106 -40.07 -2.04 34.27
C GLU A 106 -40.64 -0.75 33.69
N ILE A 107 -41.14 0.17 34.53
CA ILE A 107 -41.63 1.49 34.10
C ILE A 107 -40.53 2.25 33.33
N SER A 108 -39.32 2.32 33.87
CA SER A 108 -38.21 3.05 33.25
C SER A 108 -37.78 2.47 31.89
N SER A 109 -37.93 1.16 31.69
CA SER A 109 -37.56 0.46 30.45
C SER A 109 -38.53 0.72 29.29
N THR A 110 -39.76 1.14 29.60
CA THR A 110 -40.78 1.47 28.60
C THR A 110 -40.75 2.93 28.14
N GLN A 111 -40.02 3.80 28.84
CA GLN A 111 -39.89 5.21 28.48
C GLN A 111 -38.67 5.45 27.58
N LEU A 112 -38.80 6.38 26.63
CA LEU A 112 -37.76 6.71 25.63
C LEU A 112 -36.41 7.03 26.31
N LEU A 113 -35.38 6.27 25.93
CA LEU A 113 -34.05 6.23 26.52
C LEU A 113 -33.32 7.59 26.41
N THR A 114 -33.29 8.35 27.49
CA THR A 114 -32.38 9.49 27.68
C THR A 114 -31.19 9.05 28.53
N ALA A 115 -30.05 9.75 28.42
CA ALA A 115 -28.86 9.48 29.25
C ALA A 115 -29.18 9.43 30.76
N ARG A 116 -30.18 10.21 31.20
CA ARG A 116 -30.65 10.28 32.59
C ARG A 116 -31.31 8.99 33.09
N LEU A 117 -32.08 8.32 32.22
CA LEU A 117 -32.75 7.06 32.56
C LEU A 117 -31.75 5.92 32.80
N TYR A 118 -30.57 5.97 32.17
CA TYR A 118 -29.53 4.97 32.43
C TYR A 118 -28.96 5.09 33.84
N THR A 119 -28.70 6.30 34.33
CA THR A 119 -28.22 6.51 35.72
C THR A 119 -29.24 6.03 36.74
N VAL A 120 -30.52 6.37 36.56
CA VAL A 120 -31.60 5.91 37.44
C VAL A 120 -31.74 4.40 37.41
N GLN A 121 -31.70 3.79 36.22
CA GLN A 121 -31.70 2.33 36.08
C GLN A 121 -30.50 1.69 36.78
N ASP A 122 -29.30 2.23 36.62
CA ASP A 122 -28.09 1.67 37.24
C ASP A 122 -28.21 1.70 38.78
N MET A 123 -28.75 2.78 39.35
CA MET A 123 -29.03 2.88 40.79
C MET A 123 -30.11 1.90 41.26
N LEU A 124 -31.16 1.71 40.46
CA LEU A 124 -32.21 0.72 40.74
C LEU A 124 -31.66 -0.71 40.69
N PHE A 125 -30.83 -1.02 39.70
CA PHE A 125 -30.17 -2.32 39.58
C PHE A 125 -29.19 -2.56 40.71
N GLU A 126 -28.40 -1.58 41.11
CA GLU A 126 -27.53 -1.69 42.29
C GLU A 126 -28.32 -2.02 43.56
N SER A 127 -29.45 -1.33 43.78
CA SER A 127 -30.33 -1.63 44.91
C SER A 127 -30.89 -3.06 44.82
N LEU A 128 -31.30 -3.50 43.63
CA LEU A 128 -31.84 -4.83 43.41
C LEU A 128 -30.79 -5.94 43.60
N VAL A 129 -29.55 -5.71 43.18
CA VAL A 129 -28.44 -6.67 43.32
C VAL A 129 -28.06 -6.89 44.78
N ARG A 130 -28.09 -5.85 45.60
CA ARG A 130 -27.82 -5.97 47.05
C ARG A 130 -28.87 -6.81 47.79
N GLY A 131 -30.12 -6.79 47.30
CA GLY A 131 -31.23 -7.52 47.92
C GLY A 131 -31.45 -8.92 47.36
N THR A 132 -31.61 -9.01 46.03
CA THR A 132 -32.04 -10.21 45.28
C THR A 132 -31.34 -10.25 43.92
N PRO A 133 -30.06 -10.63 43.88
CA PRO A 133 -29.28 -10.57 42.65
C PRO A 133 -29.78 -11.54 41.55
N GLU A 134 -30.41 -12.65 41.91
CA GLU A 134 -31.08 -13.54 40.95
C GLU A 134 -32.21 -12.82 40.19
N GLN A 135 -32.97 -12.00 40.91
CA GLN A 135 -34.05 -11.20 40.32
C GLN A 135 -33.48 -10.10 39.44
N ALA A 136 -32.35 -9.49 39.82
CA ALA A 136 -31.64 -8.53 38.96
C ALA A 136 -31.22 -9.17 37.62
N VAL A 137 -30.70 -10.40 37.62
CA VAL A 137 -30.39 -11.13 36.39
C VAL A 137 -31.66 -11.37 35.55
N SER A 138 -32.75 -11.78 36.19
CA SER A 138 -34.03 -11.97 35.51
C SER A 138 -34.53 -10.67 34.85
N VAL A 139 -34.44 -9.54 35.54
CA VAL A 139 -34.85 -8.24 35.02
C VAL A 139 -33.91 -7.78 33.90
N ALA A 140 -32.60 -8.01 34.02
CA ALA A 140 -31.63 -7.71 32.97
C ALA A 140 -31.92 -8.47 31.66
N SER A 141 -32.53 -9.66 31.74
CA SER A 141 -32.88 -10.45 30.56
C SER A 141 -33.94 -9.80 29.65
N ASN A 142 -34.70 -8.83 30.16
CA ASN A 142 -35.66 -8.03 29.40
C ASN A 142 -34.99 -6.98 28.50
N PHE A 143 -33.69 -6.72 28.70
CA PHE A 143 -32.93 -5.80 27.88
C PHE A 143 -32.25 -6.56 26.73
N GLY A 144 -32.03 -5.90 25.60
CA GLY A 144 -31.30 -6.45 24.45
C GLY A 144 -29.91 -5.83 24.26
N GLY A 145 -29.09 -6.48 23.44
CA GLY A 145 -27.84 -5.92 22.92
C GLY A 145 -26.85 -5.44 24.00
N HIS A 146 -26.24 -4.29 23.76
CA HIS A 146 -25.17 -3.75 24.61
C HIS A 146 -25.64 -3.40 26.04
N ARG A 147 -26.87 -2.92 26.21
CA ARG A 147 -27.40 -2.57 27.54
C ARG A 147 -27.48 -3.78 28.45
N ARG A 148 -27.96 -4.92 27.93
CA ARG A 148 -27.99 -6.19 28.66
C ARG A 148 -26.58 -6.59 29.13
N GLN A 149 -25.58 -6.46 28.25
CA GLN A 149 -24.19 -6.77 28.59
C GLN A 149 -23.66 -5.91 29.73
N ILE A 150 -23.91 -4.59 29.70
CA ILE A 150 -23.54 -3.66 30.78
C ILE A 150 -24.18 -4.08 32.10
N LEU A 151 -25.49 -4.38 32.09
CA LEU A 151 -26.21 -4.80 33.29
C LEU A 151 -25.65 -6.10 33.86
N ILE A 152 -25.35 -7.09 33.01
CA ILE A 152 -24.71 -8.34 33.46
C ILE A 152 -23.34 -8.05 34.10
N ARG A 153 -22.50 -7.17 33.53
CA ARG A 153 -21.24 -6.76 34.18
C ARG A 153 -21.49 -6.17 35.57
N ASN A 154 -22.37 -5.18 35.67
CA ASN A 154 -22.64 -4.49 36.94
C ASN A 154 -23.20 -5.45 38.00
N ILE A 155 -24.14 -6.32 37.62
CA ILE A 155 -24.74 -7.32 38.52
C ILE A 155 -23.66 -8.25 39.06
N PHE A 156 -22.86 -8.85 38.19
CA PHE A 156 -21.88 -9.86 38.62
C PHE A 156 -20.65 -9.25 39.30
N SER A 157 -20.28 -8.01 38.99
CA SER A 157 -19.29 -7.24 39.75
C SER A 157 -19.69 -7.06 41.21
N GLN A 158 -20.92 -6.59 41.45
CA GLN A 158 -21.40 -6.36 42.81
C GLN A 158 -21.73 -7.68 43.52
N TRP A 159 -22.38 -8.62 42.83
CA TRP A 159 -22.77 -9.89 43.42
C TRP A 159 -21.55 -10.70 43.86
N SER A 160 -20.47 -10.75 43.09
CA SER A 160 -19.26 -11.49 43.48
C SER A 160 -18.53 -10.87 44.66
N SER A 161 -18.67 -9.55 44.87
CA SER A 161 -18.15 -8.85 46.05
C SER A 161 -18.94 -9.17 47.32
N ILE A 162 -20.25 -9.44 47.19
CA ILE A 162 -21.13 -9.80 48.31
C ILE A 162 -21.04 -11.30 48.61
N ASN A 163 -21.15 -12.14 47.58
CA ASN A 163 -21.17 -13.59 47.69
C ASN A 163 -20.71 -14.25 46.38
N LEU A 164 -19.41 -14.55 46.31
CA LEU A 164 -18.77 -15.17 45.15
C LEU A 164 -19.40 -16.51 44.75
N GLU A 165 -19.62 -17.42 45.70
CA GLU A 165 -20.13 -18.77 45.40
C GLU A 165 -21.53 -18.73 44.80
N SER A 166 -22.42 -17.85 45.31
CA SER A 166 -23.73 -17.64 44.73
C SER A 166 -23.66 -17.01 43.33
N ALA A 167 -22.78 -16.04 43.13
CA ALA A 167 -22.56 -15.44 41.81
C ALA A 167 -22.07 -16.50 40.80
N LEU A 168 -21.07 -17.31 41.16
CA LEU A 168 -20.57 -18.38 40.29
C LEU A 168 -21.64 -19.43 39.95
N ALA A 169 -22.45 -19.83 40.93
CA ALA A 169 -23.58 -20.74 40.68
C ALA A 169 -24.58 -20.14 39.67
N ALA A 170 -24.79 -18.83 39.70
CA ALA A 170 -25.72 -18.14 38.81
C ALA A 170 -25.23 -18.07 37.35
N ILE A 171 -23.90 -18.03 37.11
CA ILE A 171 -23.33 -18.03 35.75
C ILE A 171 -23.86 -19.20 34.93
N SER A 172 -23.97 -20.39 35.54
CA SER A 172 -24.43 -21.60 34.84
C SER A 172 -25.81 -21.46 34.18
N LYS A 173 -26.63 -20.50 34.61
CA LYS A 173 -27.98 -20.24 34.13
C LYS A 173 -28.06 -19.20 33.00
N LEU A 174 -26.97 -18.51 32.69
CA LEU A 174 -26.93 -17.48 31.65
C LEU A 174 -26.68 -18.07 30.26
N GLN A 175 -26.99 -17.29 29.21
CA GLN A 175 -26.61 -17.65 27.84
C GLN A 175 -25.09 -17.59 27.64
N LYS A 176 -24.56 -18.31 26.64
CA LYS A 176 -23.11 -18.45 26.42
C LYS A 176 -22.35 -17.12 26.48
N THR A 177 -22.78 -16.12 25.73
CA THR A 177 -22.13 -14.80 25.67
C THR A 177 -22.18 -14.04 27.00
N GLU A 178 -23.28 -14.16 27.73
CA GLU A 178 -23.45 -13.53 29.05
C GLU A 178 -22.60 -14.22 30.11
N ARG A 179 -22.39 -15.53 29.98
CA ARG A 179 -21.51 -16.28 30.89
C ARG A 179 -20.08 -15.78 30.81
N THR A 180 -19.56 -15.60 29.60
CA THR A 180 -18.23 -15.04 29.37
C THR A 180 -18.13 -13.65 30.01
N ILE A 181 -19.09 -12.76 29.73
CA ILE A 181 -19.11 -11.40 30.32
C ILE A 181 -19.16 -11.42 31.86
N ALA A 182 -20.02 -12.27 32.43
CA ALA A 182 -20.14 -12.41 33.88
C ALA A 182 -18.83 -12.94 34.49
N LEU A 183 -18.23 -13.96 33.87
CA LEU A 183 -16.97 -14.55 34.32
C LEU A 183 -15.83 -13.52 34.26
N ASP A 184 -15.63 -12.87 33.12
CA ASP A 184 -14.61 -11.82 32.95
C ASP A 184 -14.74 -10.74 34.02
N THR A 185 -15.99 -10.34 34.31
CA THR A 185 -16.25 -9.31 35.30
C THR A 185 -15.95 -9.76 36.72
N ILE A 186 -16.32 -10.99 37.09
CA ILE A 186 -15.99 -11.53 38.41
C ILE A 186 -14.49 -11.59 38.59
N ILE A 187 -13.77 -12.03 37.57
CA ILE A 187 -12.33 -12.16 37.67
C ILE A 187 -11.66 -10.78 37.75
N ALA A 188 -12.06 -9.83 36.89
CA ALA A 188 -11.54 -8.46 36.92
C ALA A 188 -11.83 -7.72 38.24
N THR A 189 -12.92 -8.06 38.93
CA THR A 189 -13.32 -7.43 40.19
C THR A 189 -12.75 -8.11 41.42
N ARG A 190 -12.29 -9.35 41.29
CA ARG A 190 -11.75 -10.18 42.37
C ARG A 190 -10.26 -10.46 42.21
N ILE A 191 -9.49 -9.38 42.01
CA ILE A 191 -8.01 -9.39 41.93
C ILE A 191 -7.39 -9.92 43.25
N ASP A 192 -8.16 -9.92 44.35
CA ASP A 192 -7.76 -10.47 45.64
C ASP A 192 -7.70 -12.01 45.69
N LEU A 193 -8.28 -12.71 44.70
CA LEU A 193 -8.30 -14.17 44.68
C LEU A 193 -6.94 -14.76 44.26
N PRO A 194 -6.41 -15.76 44.98
CA PRO A 194 -5.22 -16.49 44.55
C PRO A 194 -5.42 -17.16 43.18
N SER A 195 -4.37 -17.23 42.35
CA SER A 195 -4.40 -17.88 41.03
C SER A 195 -4.91 -19.34 41.04
N ALA A 196 -4.65 -20.06 42.14
CA ALA A 196 -5.17 -21.42 42.35
C ALA A 196 -6.71 -21.45 42.49
N GLU A 197 -7.30 -20.45 43.14
CA GLU A 197 -8.74 -20.31 43.33
C GLU A 197 -9.42 -19.92 42.02
N LEU A 198 -8.85 -18.97 41.27
CA LEU A 198 -9.31 -18.62 39.92
C LEU A 198 -9.31 -19.84 38.96
N SER A 199 -8.27 -20.67 39.04
CA SER A 199 -8.19 -21.93 38.28
C SER A 199 -9.27 -22.94 38.69
N SER A 200 -9.59 -23.03 39.98
CA SER A 200 -10.68 -23.89 40.48
C SER A 200 -12.06 -23.39 40.04
N ILE A 201 -12.28 -22.07 40.06
CA ILE A 201 -13.53 -21.45 39.61
C ILE A 201 -13.81 -21.78 38.15
N ALA A 202 -12.80 -21.62 37.30
CA ALA A 202 -12.98 -21.80 35.87
C ALA A 202 -13.12 -23.27 35.45
N SER A 203 -12.41 -24.18 36.10
CA SER A 203 -12.61 -25.63 35.91
C SER A 203 -14.01 -26.09 36.32
N ARG A 204 -14.55 -25.58 37.44
CA ARG A 204 -15.93 -25.87 37.90
C ARG A 204 -17.01 -25.47 36.90
N LEU A 205 -16.74 -24.44 36.09
CA LEU A 205 -17.70 -23.89 35.15
C LEU A 205 -17.56 -24.47 33.73
N ASN A 206 -16.65 -25.42 33.53
CA ASN A 206 -16.39 -26.09 32.26
C ASN A 206 -15.99 -25.10 31.14
N PHE A 207 -15.25 -24.04 31.51
CA PHE A 207 -14.76 -22.99 30.63
C PHE A 207 -13.27 -23.18 30.30
N GLU A 208 -12.81 -24.41 30.08
CA GLU A 208 -11.37 -24.64 29.84
C GLU A 208 -10.81 -23.82 28.68
N THR A 209 -11.61 -23.55 27.64
CA THR A 209 -11.24 -22.67 26.51
C THR A 209 -11.19 -21.19 26.90
N ASP A 210 -12.26 -20.64 27.48
CA ASP A 210 -12.31 -19.22 27.88
C ASP A 210 -11.33 -18.91 29.03
N LEU A 211 -11.03 -19.91 29.89
CA LEU A 211 -10.00 -19.84 30.93
C LEU A 211 -8.59 -19.83 30.33
N LEU A 212 -8.36 -20.57 29.26
CA LEU A 212 -7.06 -20.57 28.58
C LEU A 212 -6.80 -19.19 27.95
N GLU A 213 -7.80 -18.64 27.26
CA GLU A 213 -7.75 -17.28 26.71
C GLU A 213 -7.52 -16.24 27.83
N TRP A 214 -8.29 -16.31 28.92
CA TRP A 214 -8.10 -15.39 30.06
C TRP A 214 -6.76 -15.55 30.80
N LYS A 215 -6.28 -16.80 30.98
CA LYS A 215 -4.98 -17.06 31.59
C LYS A 215 -3.84 -16.57 30.71
N GLN A 216 -3.97 -16.69 29.39
CA GLN A 216 -3.06 -16.09 28.44
C GLN A 216 -3.08 -14.56 28.65
N ASP A 217 -4.25 -13.91 28.60
CA ASP A 217 -4.36 -12.45 28.76
C ASP A 217 -3.80 -11.94 30.10
N GLN A 218 -4.07 -12.60 31.23
CA GLN A 218 -3.50 -12.20 32.52
C GLN A 218 -2.02 -12.53 32.64
N SER A 219 -1.58 -13.71 32.18
CA SER A 219 -0.16 -14.05 32.20
C SER A 219 0.60 -13.03 31.36
N ILE A 220 0.06 -12.65 30.21
CA ILE A 220 0.64 -11.62 29.36
C ILE A 220 0.61 -10.27 30.06
N GLN A 221 -0.48 -9.83 30.70
CA GLN A 221 -0.48 -8.58 31.46
C GLN A 221 0.52 -8.56 32.64
N GLU A 222 0.58 -9.64 33.42
CA GLU A 222 1.53 -9.79 34.53
C GLU A 222 2.98 -9.83 34.02
N LEU A 223 3.24 -10.53 32.92
CA LEU A 223 4.56 -10.62 32.29
C LEU A 223 4.95 -9.30 31.62
N THR A 224 4.01 -8.60 30.98
CA THR A 224 4.24 -7.27 30.40
C THR A 224 4.63 -6.26 31.48
N ASN A 225 4.06 -6.39 32.68
CA ASN A 225 4.37 -5.50 33.80
C ASN A 225 5.65 -5.87 34.56
N SER A 226 6.16 -7.10 34.41
CA SER A 226 7.29 -7.60 35.22
C SER A 226 8.55 -7.93 34.41
N VAL A 227 8.42 -8.66 33.30
CA VAL A 227 9.51 -9.06 32.40
C VAL A 227 8.98 -9.17 30.97
N PRO A 228 8.87 -8.07 30.21
CA PRO A 228 8.27 -8.04 28.88
C PRO A 228 8.84 -9.07 27.88
N MET A 229 10.15 -9.37 27.97
CA MET A 229 10.78 -10.36 27.09
C MET A 229 10.18 -11.76 27.25
N ASN A 230 9.84 -12.15 28.48
CA ASN A 230 9.18 -13.44 28.73
C ASN A 230 7.78 -13.50 28.08
N ALA A 231 7.09 -12.35 27.98
CA ALA A 231 5.80 -12.29 27.28
C ALA A 231 5.98 -12.49 25.77
N ILE A 232 7.00 -11.88 25.18
CA ILE A 232 7.31 -12.05 23.75
C ILE A 232 7.74 -13.49 23.45
N ASP A 233 8.64 -14.07 24.24
CA ASP A 233 9.07 -15.47 24.07
C ASP A 233 7.89 -16.44 24.17
N LEU A 234 6.94 -16.20 25.07
CA LEU A 234 5.73 -17.00 25.17
C LEU A 234 4.86 -16.86 23.93
N LEU A 235 4.69 -15.65 23.40
CA LEU A 235 3.90 -15.42 22.19
C LEU A 235 4.52 -16.03 20.93
N VAL A 236 5.84 -15.98 20.80
CA VAL A 236 6.55 -16.56 19.64
C VAL A 236 6.42 -18.09 19.61
N ASN A 237 6.30 -18.72 20.77
CA ASN A 237 6.28 -20.19 20.89
C ASN A 237 4.87 -20.79 20.94
N ASP A 238 3.81 -20.00 21.08
CA ASP A 238 2.43 -20.49 21.23
C ASP A 238 1.64 -20.38 19.91
N GLU A 239 0.83 -21.40 19.57
CA GLU A 239 -0.02 -21.42 18.35
C GLU A 239 -1.28 -20.55 18.56
N VAL A 240 -1.11 -19.27 18.85
CA VAL A 240 -2.22 -18.31 18.95
C VAL A 240 -2.57 -17.78 17.55
N ASP A 241 -3.84 -17.43 17.33
CA ASP A 241 -4.33 -16.83 16.08
C ASP A 241 -3.52 -15.57 15.69
N ASP A 242 -2.94 -15.57 14.47
CA ASP A 242 -1.99 -14.58 13.94
C ASP A 242 -2.43 -13.12 14.17
N VAL A 243 -3.73 -12.81 14.04
CA VAL A 243 -4.23 -11.42 14.18
C VAL A 243 -4.23 -10.96 15.63
N LYS A 244 -4.64 -11.83 16.56
CA LYS A 244 -4.65 -11.50 17.99
C LYS A 244 -3.23 -11.43 18.55
N GLN A 245 -2.31 -12.23 18.01
CA GLN A 245 -0.89 -12.15 18.37
C GLN A 245 -0.31 -10.77 18.08
N LEU A 246 -0.59 -10.19 16.92
CA LEU A 246 -0.01 -8.92 16.52
C LEU A 246 -0.46 -7.75 17.40
N ASP A 247 -1.76 -7.63 17.70
CA ASP A 247 -2.29 -6.59 18.61
C ASP A 247 -1.63 -6.69 19.99
N LEU A 248 -1.43 -7.91 20.46
CA LEU A 248 -0.81 -8.16 21.76
C LEU A 248 0.70 -7.87 21.74
N TYR A 249 1.41 -8.20 20.66
CA TYR A 249 2.80 -7.78 20.47
C TYR A 249 2.91 -6.26 20.53
N PHE A 250 2.02 -5.51 19.87
CA PHE A 250 2.03 -4.05 19.94
C PHE A 250 1.74 -3.52 21.36
N GLU A 251 0.81 -4.12 22.10
CA GLU A 251 0.52 -3.73 23.49
C GLU A 251 1.74 -3.97 24.41
N ILE A 252 2.38 -5.14 24.29
CA ILE A 252 3.60 -5.48 25.05
C ILE A 252 4.72 -4.51 24.69
N VAL A 253 4.95 -4.30 23.39
CA VAL A 253 5.99 -3.40 22.89
C VAL A 253 5.74 -1.96 23.33
N GLU A 254 4.49 -1.49 23.33
CA GLU A 254 4.16 -0.16 23.81
C GLU A 254 4.46 0.00 25.30
N LYS A 255 3.99 -0.91 26.14
CA LYS A 255 4.22 -0.86 27.59
C LYS A 255 5.72 -0.97 27.91
N TRP A 256 6.43 -1.85 27.22
CA TRP A 256 7.86 -2.01 27.42
C TRP A 256 8.63 -0.78 26.92
N PHE A 257 8.29 -0.22 25.76
CA PHE A 257 8.86 1.03 25.28
C PHE A 257 8.64 2.19 26.27
N GLN A 258 7.50 2.25 26.97
CA GLN A 258 7.27 3.25 28.03
C GLN A 258 8.21 3.08 29.23
N VAL A 259 8.64 1.86 29.55
CA VAL A 259 9.49 1.55 30.71
C VAL A 259 10.97 1.69 30.38
N ASP A 260 11.42 1.13 29.26
CA ASP A 260 12.84 0.94 28.92
C ASP A 260 13.28 1.76 27.69
N GLY A 261 12.34 2.47 27.06
CA GLY A 261 12.59 3.25 25.85
C GLY A 261 13.21 2.37 24.77
N LEU A 262 14.47 2.65 24.44
CA LEU A 262 15.19 2.02 23.34
C LEU A 262 15.75 0.62 23.62
N GLY A 263 15.90 0.23 24.89
CA GLY A 263 16.44 -1.09 25.22
C GLY A 263 15.67 -2.22 24.54
N ILE A 264 14.37 -2.00 24.32
CA ILE A 264 13.48 -2.92 23.62
C ILE A 264 13.95 -3.31 22.20
N LEU A 265 14.54 -2.40 21.43
CA LEU A 265 14.93 -2.72 20.05
C LEU A 265 16.08 -3.72 20.00
N THR A 266 16.99 -3.64 20.98
CA THR A 266 18.09 -4.60 21.13
C THR A 266 17.58 -5.97 21.56
N GLU A 267 16.58 -6.02 22.44
CA GLU A 267 15.99 -7.28 22.90
C GLU A 267 15.12 -7.93 21.82
N LEU A 268 14.29 -7.16 21.10
CA LEU A 268 13.50 -7.62 19.96
C LEU A 268 14.39 -8.21 18.85
N GLN A 269 15.57 -7.63 18.61
CA GLN A 269 16.54 -8.18 17.66
C GLN A 269 17.09 -9.53 18.13
N GLN A 270 17.26 -9.74 19.44
CA GLN A 270 17.76 -10.99 20.03
C GLN A 270 16.69 -12.08 20.13
N ALA A 271 15.41 -11.70 20.17
CA ALA A 271 14.25 -12.59 20.25
C ALA A 271 14.08 -13.53 19.04
N ASN A 272 14.90 -13.41 17.98
CA ASN A 272 14.77 -14.17 16.73
C ASN A 272 13.36 -14.11 16.13
N LEU A 273 12.70 -12.96 16.22
CA LEU A 273 11.41 -12.73 15.57
C LEU A 273 11.54 -12.92 14.07
N ASP A 274 10.41 -13.29 13.43
CA ASP A 274 10.33 -13.24 11.97
C ASP A 274 10.67 -11.81 11.49
N ASP A 275 11.33 -11.75 10.33
CA ASP A 275 11.83 -10.50 9.76
C ASP A 275 10.69 -9.49 9.49
N GLU A 276 9.50 -9.97 9.13
CA GLU A 276 8.31 -9.15 8.89
C GLU A 276 7.76 -8.58 10.20
N LEU A 277 7.54 -9.43 11.21
CA LEU A 277 7.08 -9.00 12.54
C LEU A 277 8.06 -7.99 13.17
N PHE A 278 9.37 -8.24 13.09
CA PHE A 278 10.36 -7.31 13.62
C PHE A 278 10.31 -5.95 12.91
N ALA A 279 10.07 -5.93 11.59
CA ALA A 279 9.92 -4.70 10.83
C ALA A 279 8.65 -3.93 11.22
N GLU A 280 7.53 -4.62 11.44
CA GLU A 280 6.28 -4.01 11.90
C GLU A 280 6.40 -3.40 13.30
N LEU A 281 7.02 -4.11 14.25
CA LEU A 281 7.29 -3.57 15.59
C LEU A 281 8.27 -2.39 15.55
N PHE A 282 9.26 -2.44 14.65
CA PHE A 282 10.17 -1.31 14.43
C PHE A 282 9.44 -0.09 13.83
N ASP A 283 8.51 -0.28 12.89
CA ASP A 283 7.67 0.80 12.35
C ASP A 283 6.82 1.44 13.45
N TYR A 284 6.24 0.62 14.32
CA TYR A 284 5.46 1.09 15.47
C TYR A 284 6.29 1.97 16.41
N ILE A 285 7.46 1.49 16.82
CA ILE A 285 8.39 2.24 17.69
C ILE A 285 8.86 3.52 17.01
N THR A 286 9.16 3.45 15.72
CA THR A 286 9.58 4.61 14.93
C THR A 286 8.48 5.67 14.86
N GLY A 287 7.22 5.29 14.80
CA GLY A 287 6.10 6.23 14.87
C GLY A 287 6.06 7.04 16.19
N LYS A 288 6.63 6.50 17.27
CA LYS A 288 6.67 7.14 18.60
C LYS A 288 7.95 7.96 18.81
N ASP A 289 9.12 7.43 18.40
CA ASP A 289 10.41 8.13 18.56
C ASP A 289 11.43 7.78 17.45
N ARG A 290 11.50 8.66 16.44
CA ARG A 290 12.34 8.48 15.25
C ARG A 290 13.82 8.70 15.52
N THR A 291 14.16 9.62 16.43
CA THR A 291 15.55 9.90 16.79
C THR A 291 16.15 8.68 17.50
N ALA A 292 15.35 8.10 18.38
CA ALA A 292 15.69 6.89 19.09
C ALA A 292 15.89 5.71 18.13
N SER A 293 14.95 5.48 17.20
CA SER A 293 15.10 4.47 16.15
C SER A 293 16.35 4.69 15.28
N LEU A 294 16.68 5.95 14.95
CA LEU A 294 17.90 6.27 14.22
C LEU A 294 19.16 5.89 15.01
N ASN A 295 19.21 6.21 16.30
CA ASN A 295 20.34 5.88 17.17
C ASN A 295 20.53 4.36 17.28
N PHE A 296 19.45 3.59 17.44
CA PHE A 296 19.51 2.14 17.38
C PHE A 296 20.14 1.65 16.08
N LEU A 297 19.70 2.19 14.93
CA LEU A 297 20.27 1.83 13.65
C LEU A 297 21.73 2.23 13.48
N ILE A 298 22.32 3.12 14.28
CA ILE A 298 23.76 3.43 14.21
C ILE A 298 24.59 2.26 14.74
N ASP A 299 24.12 1.59 15.78
CA ASP A 299 24.91 0.62 16.57
C ASP A 299 24.74 -0.84 16.11
N VAL A 300 23.74 -1.13 15.28
CA VAL A 300 23.51 -2.49 14.75
C VAL A 300 24.35 -2.83 13.51
N GLU A 301 24.39 -4.10 13.17
CA GLU A 301 25.09 -4.61 11.97
C GLU A 301 24.44 -4.15 10.66
N TRP A 302 25.19 -4.25 9.55
CA TRP A 302 24.78 -3.73 8.25
C TRP A 302 23.52 -4.38 7.67
N SER A 303 23.33 -5.69 7.88
CA SER A 303 22.12 -6.43 7.50
C SER A 303 20.87 -5.79 8.09
N VAL A 304 20.88 -5.53 9.40
CA VAL A 304 19.76 -4.89 10.11
C VAL A 304 19.57 -3.44 9.65
N LYS A 305 20.65 -2.67 9.50
CA LYS A 305 20.63 -1.31 8.92
C LYS A 305 19.96 -1.25 7.54
N ASN A 306 20.34 -2.17 6.65
CA ASN A 306 19.82 -2.21 5.28
C ASN A 306 18.35 -2.65 5.24
N ARG A 307 17.94 -3.52 6.17
CA ARG A 307 16.55 -3.97 6.33
C ARG A 307 15.65 -2.86 6.89
N LEU A 308 16.03 -2.26 8.02
CA LEU A 308 15.17 -1.33 8.77
C LEU A 308 15.35 0.15 8.42
N GLY A 309 16.47 0.54 7.80
CA GLY A 309 16.70 1.92 7.35
C GLY A 309 15.58 2.46 6.45
N PRO A 310 15.10 1.71 5.44
CA PRO A 310 13.97 2.12 4.62
C PRO A 310 12.67 2.35 5.41
N HIS A 311 12.39 1.53 6.42
CA HIS A 311 11.24 1.66 7.32
C HIS A 311 11.28 2.98 8.09
N LEU A 312 12.43 3.27 8.72
CA LEU A 312 12.66 4.55 9.40
C LEU A 312 12.46 5.75 8.47
N ILE A 313 13.08 5.71 7.29
CA ILE A 313 12.98 6.80 6.30
C ILE A 313 11.53 6.98 5.86
N ASN A 314 10.80 5.88 5.67
CA ASN A 314 9.43 5.95 5.23
C ASN A 314 8.54 6.65 6.24
N ALA A 315 8.59 6.21 7.50
CA ALA A 315 7.81 6.79 8.58
C ALA A 315 8.20 8.26 8.88
N TRP A 316 9.48 8.61 8.74
CA TRP A 316 9.94 9.97 9.03
C TRP A 316 9.58 10.98 7.94
N ILE A 317 9.74 10.61 6.66
CA ILE A 317 9.45 11.54 5.55
C ILE A 317 7.96 11.84 5.46
N ASP A 318 7.10 10.87 5.77
CA ASP A 318 5.65 11.05 5.67
C ASP A 318 5.12 12.06 6.71
N ASP A 319 5.89 12.34 7.77
CA ASP A 319 5.59 13.36 8.78
C ASP A 319 6.42 14.65 8.59
N ASN A 320 7.76 14.53 8.57
CA ASN A 320 8.67 15.68 8.50
C ASN A 320 9.99 15.35 7.76
N GLY A 321 9.97 15.49 6.43
CA GLY A 321 11.15 15.23 5.58
C GLY A 321 12.35 16.14 5.84
N GLU A 322 12.15 17.39 6.29
CA GLU A 322 13.25 18.32 6.60
C GLU A 322 14.01 17.88 7.86
N GLU A 323 13.28 17.54 8.91
CA GLU A 323 13.86 17.03 10.15
C GLU A 323 14.60 15.71 9.91
N ALA A 324 14.00 14.80 9.13
CA ALA A 324 14.65 13.56 8.73
C ALA A 324 15.98 13.82 8.01
N PHE A 325 15.99 14.77 7.06
CA PHE A 325 17.20 15.11 6.32
C PHE A 325 18.29 15.67 7.23
N ASP A 326 17.95 16.61 8.11
CA ASP A 326 18.90 17.20 9.03
C ASP A 326 19.46 16.15 10.01
N ALA A 327 18.60 15.28 10.55
CA ALA A 327 19.01 14.18 11.42
C ALA A 327 20.00 13.23 10.71
N VAL A 328 19.65 12.72 9.52
CA VAL A 328 20.52 11.80 8.77
C VAL A 328 21.83 12.48 8.35
N ARG A 329 21.81 13.77 8.02
CA ARG A 329 23.01 14.53 7.64
C ARG A 329 24.01 14.67 8.80
N THR A 330 23.53 14.72 10.05
CA THR A 330 24.40 14.78 11.24
C THR A 330 25.15 13.49 11.53
N LEU A 331 24.74 12.36 10.94
CA LEU A 331 25.43 11.09 11.12
C LEU A 331 26.91 11.19 10.72
N PRO A 332 27.80 10.43 11.38
CA PRO A 332 29.19 10.30 10.95
C PRO A 332 29.28 9.87 9.49
N LYS A 333 30.28 10.41 8.77
CA LYS A 333 30.54 10.03 7.37
C LYS A 333 30.81 8.52 7.29
N SER A 334 29.84 7.79 6.75
CA SER A 334 29.83 6.32 6.69
C SER A 334 29.00 5.84 5.50
N SER A 335 29.16 4.58 5.09
CA SER A 335 28.31 3.96 4.07
C SER A 335 26.83 3.98 4.46
N PHE A 336 26.53 3.84 5.76
CA PHE A 336 25.17 3.91 6.28
C PHE A 336 24.55 5.29 6.08
N ARG A 337 25.27 6.37 6.40
CA ARG A 337 24.79 7.72 6.13
C ARG A 337 24.51 7.95 4.65
N SER A 338 25.42 7.52 3.77
CA SER A 338 25.24 7.68 2.32
C SER A 338 24.01 6.92 1.83
N PHE A 339 23.84 5.67 2.28
CA PHE A 339 22.65 4.85 2.00
C PHE A 339 21.36 5.53 2.47
N MET A 340 21.33 6.02 3.71
CA MET A 340 20.15 6.69 4.27
C MET A 340 19.83 7.98 3.50
N LEU A 341 20.83 8.80 3.18
CA LEU A 341 20.62 10.04 2.40
C LEU A 341 20.09 9.75 0.99
N GLU A 342 20.65 8.77 0.29
CA GLU A 342 20.19 8.40 -1.05
C GLU A 342 18.71 8.00 -1.05
N ARG A 343 18.32 7.12 -0.11
CA ARG A 343 16.94 6.66 0.05
C ARG A 343 16.00 7.80 0.47
N LEU A 344 16.45 8.62 1.42
CA LEU A 344 15.68 9.75 1.93
C LEU A 344 15.43 10.77 0.83
N ILE A 345 16.46 11.17 0.10
CA ILE A 345 16.37 12.13 -0.99
C ILE A 345 15.46 11.61 -2.10
N TYR A 346 15.57 10.33 -2.45
CA TYR A 346 14.67 9.73 -3.44
C TYR A 346 13.19 9.87 -3.05
N LYS A 347 12.82 9.49 -1.81
CA LYS A 347 11.42 9.57 -1.36
C LYS A 347 10.98 11.03 -1.14
N TRP A 348 11.84 11.85 -0.54
CA TRP A 348 11.53 13.26 -0.27
C TRP A 348 11.32 14.06 -1.55
N SER A 349 12.12 13.81 -2.59
CA SER A 349 11.96 14.42 -3.92
C SER A 349 10.60 14.12 -4.56
N ARG A 350 10.00 12.98 -4.23
CA ARG A 350 8.68 12.58 -4.75
C ARG A 350 7.53 13.17 -3.94
N ASN A 351 7.70 13.32 -2.63
CA ASN A 351 6.65 13.81 -1.72
C ASN A 351 6.62 15.34 -1.63
N ALA A 352 7.78 15.99 -1.56
CA ALA A 352 7.91 17.43 -1.39
C ALA A 352 8.99 18.02 -2.33
N PRO A 353 8.81 17.93 -3.65
CA PRO A 353 9.83 18.31 -4.63
C PRO A 353 10.31 19.77 -4.49
N ASN A 354 9.42 20.72 -4.19
CA ASN A 354 9.80 22.13 -4.03
C ASN A 354 10.77 22.32 -2.86
N VAL A 355 10.49 21.69 -1.72
CA VAL A 355 11.34 21.79 -0.52
C VAL A 355 12.73 21.21 -0.79
N VAL A 356 12.79 20.07 -1.48
CA VAL A 356 14.07 19.47 -1.91
C VAL A 356 14.84 20.40 -2.83
N LEU A 357 14.17 21.05 -3.78
CA LEU A 357 14.79 21.99 -4.70
C LEU A 357 15.25 23.29 -4.02
N ASP A 358 14.57 23.73 -2.95
CA ASP A 358 15.02 24.86 -2.12
C ASP A 358 16.27 24.49 -1.31
N ARG A 359 16.38 23.24 -0.86
CA ARG A 359 17.53 22.71 -0.09
C ARG A 359 18.60 22.02 -0.94
N LEU A 360 18.57 22.17 -2.26
CA LEU A 360 19.41 21.38 -3.16
C LEU A 360 20.92 21.57 -2.95
N MET A 361 21.34 22.73 -2.43
CA MET A 361 22.74 23.02 -2.11
C MET A 361 23.23 22.32 -0.83
N ASP A 362 22.32 22.02 0.10
CA ASP A 362 22.61 21.28 1.33
C ASP A 362 22.73 19.77 1.06
N ILE A 363 22.14 19.30 -0.04
CA ILE A 363 22.21 17.91 -0.48
C ILE A 363 23.65 17.57 -0.93
N PRO A 364 24.20 16.42 -0.48
CA PRO A 364 25.53 15.99 -0.91
C PRO A 364 25.64 15.91 -2.42
N ARG A 365 26.77 16.41 -2.95
CA ARG A 365 27.02 16.47 -4.40
C ARG A 365 26.77 15.14 -5.13
N ALA A 366 27.06 14.01 -4.49
CA ALA A 366 26.90 12.67 -5.07
C ALA A 366 25.45 12.32 -5.46
N VAL A 367 24.45 12.88 -4.79
CA VAL A 367 23.01 12.56 -4.98
C VAL A 367 22.20 13.79 -5.44
N ARG A 368 22.87 14.94 -5.63
CA ARG A 368 22.23 16.21 -6.00
C ARG A 368 21.62 16.18 -7.40
N ALA A 369 22.30 15.56 -8.36
CA ALA A 369 21.79 15.43 -9.73
C ALA A 369 20.50 14.61 -9.76
N ASP A 370 20.45 13.52 -9.00
CA ASP A 370 19.26 12.67 -8.87
C ASP A 370 18.13 13.40 -8.15
N ALA A 371 18.42 14.12 -7.06
CA ALA A 371 17.45 14.96 -6.36
C ALA A 371 16.81 16.00 -7.29
N LEU A 372 17.62 16.69 -8.08
CA LEU A 372 17.16 17.66 -9.08
C LEU A 372 16.27 16.97 -10.12
N SER A 373 16.73 15.87 -10.71
CA SER A 373 16.00 15.14 -11.75
C SER A 373 14.67 14.60 -11.25
N ILE A 374 14.64 13.94 -10.09
CA ILE A 374 13.42 13.34 -9.52
C ILE A 374 12.43 14.45 -9.13
N SER A 375 12.89 15.50 -8.44
CA SER A 375 12.02 16.58 -7.97
C SER A 375 11.41 17.36 -9.14
N THR A 376 12.21 17.68 -10.15
CA THR A 376 11.71 18.42 -11.33
C THR A 376 10.78 17.57 -12.19
N SER A 377 11.04 16.27 -12.34
CA SER A 377 10.09 15.36 -12.98
C SER A 377 8.78 15.20 -12.21
N LYS A 378 8.82 15.21 -10.87
CA LYS A 378 7.61 15.24 -10.06
C LYS A 378 6.82 16.54 -10.29
N LEU A 379 7.49 17.70 -10.29
CA LEU A 379 6.83 18.98 -10.61
C LEU A 379 6.25 19.00 -12.02
N ALA A 380 6.94 18.40 -12.98
CA ALA A 380 6.49 18.31 -14.36
C ALA A 380 5.20 17.51 -14.54
N LEU A 381 4.80 16.69 -13.56
CA LEU A 381 3.48 16.05 -13.60
C LEU A 381 2.34 17.07 -13.49
N ASP A 382 2.58 18.19 -12.81
CA ASP A 382 1.57 19.21 -12.51
C ASP A 382 1.78 20.48 -13.37
N SER A 383 3.03 20.95 -13.48
CA SER A 383 3.42 22.12 -14.28
C SER A 383 4.82 21.95 -14.89
N PRO A 384 4.93 21.41 -16.12
CA PRO A 384 6.21 21.26 -16.83
C PRO A 384 6.98 22.56 -17.04
N THR A 385 6.27 23.66 -17.33
CA THR A 385 6.88 24.98 -17.55
C THR A 385 7.50 25.53 -16.28
N ASP A 386 6.84 25.37 -15.13
CA ASP A 386 7.39 25.80 -13.85
C ASP A 386 8.60 24.94 -13.45
N ALA A 387 8.55 23.63 -13.73
CA ALA A 387 9.68 22.74 -13.51
C ALA A 387 10.92 23.16 -14.34
N LEU A 388 10.73 23.53 -15.62
CA LEU A 388 11.81 24.02 -16.49
C LEU A 388 12.34 25.38 -16.03
N ALA A 389 11.46 26.31 -15.68
CA ALA A 389 11.86 27.61 -15.12
C ALA A 389 12.69 27.43 -13.84
N ARG A 390 12.31 26.45 -13.00
CA ARG A 390 13.04 26.11 -11.78
C ARG A 390 14.42 25.53 -12.07
N ILE A 391 14.57 24.68 -13.09
CA ILE A 391 15.88 24.18 -13.54
C ILE A 391 16.78 25.34 -13.97
N SER A 392 16.28 26.24 -14.82
CA SER A 392 17.04 27.40 -15.31
C SER A 392 17.48 28.34 -14.17
N ALA A 393 16.61 28.55 -13.17
CA ALA A 393 16.96 29.36 -11.99
C ALA A 393 18.11 28.74 -11.18
N LEU A 394 18.20 27.41 -11.15
CA LEU A 394 19.21 26.68 -10.38
C LEU A 394 20.51 26.44 -11.16
N GLU A 395 20.52 26.59 -12.49
CA GLU A 395 21.68 26.32 -13.36
C GLU A 395 22.93 27.10 -12.94
N SER A 396 22.77 28.38 -12.62
CA SER A 396 23.87 29.26 -12.19
C SER A 396 24.49 28.85 -10.84
N VAL A 397 23.73 28.18 -9.98
CA VAL A 397 24.13 27.86 -8.61
C VAL A 397 24.72 26.46 -8.51
N LEU A 398 24.17 25.50 -9.27
CA LEU A 398 24.47 24.10 -9.06
C LEU A 398 25.79 23.65 -9.68
N GLY A 399 26.20 24.25 -10.80
CA GLY A 399 27.23 23.68 -11.69
C GLY A 399 26.97 22.20 -12.04
N ALA A 400 25.74 21.72 -11.77
CA ALA A 400 25.26 20.38 -12.03
C ALA A 400 24.69 20.34 -13.44
N ASN A 401 24.68 19.17 -14.07
CA ASN A 401 24.23 19.00 -15.44
C ASN A 401 22.71 19.27 -15.56
N PRO A 402 22.28 20.48 -15.98
CA PRO A 402 20.86 20.81 -16.07
C PRO A 402 20.19 20.03 -17.21
N ASP A 403 20.97 19.46 -18.13
CA ASP A 403 20.47 18.72 -19.27
C ASP A 403 19.75 17.45 -18.81
N LEU A 404 20.28 16.73 -17.82
CA LEU A 404 19.61 15.52 -17.30
C LEU A 404 18.26 15.83 -16.67
N ALA A 405 18.16 16.91 -15.89
CA ALA A 405 16.90 17.34 -15.30
C ALA A 405 15.92 17.83 -16.39
N THR A 406 16.41 18.58 -17.37
CA THR A 406 15.62 19.04 -18.52
C THR A 406 15.05 17.84 -19.30
N GLN A 407 15.88 16.85 -19.62
CA GLN A 407 15.45 15.62 -20.29
C GLN A 407 14.42 14.85 -19.45
N SER A 408 14.58 14.82 -18.13
CA SER A 408 13.62 14.20 -17.21
C SER A 408 12.25 14.88 -17.29
N VAL A 409 12.22 16.22 -17.21
CA VAL A 409 11.00 17.02 -17.35
C VAL A 409 10.36 16.84 -18.72
N ILE A 410 11.12 16.92 -19.80
CA ILE A 410 10.61 16.74 -21.17
C ILE A 410 10.02 15.35 -21.35
N ARG A 411 10.66 14.30 -20.84
CA ARG A 411 10.13 12.93 -20.88
C ARG A 411 8.82 12.78 -20.11
N THR A 412 8.71 13.40 -18.93
CA THR A 412 7.47 13.40 -18.16
C THR A 412 6.38 14.19 -18.89
N TRP A 413 6.71 15.36 -19.42
CA TRP A 413 5.79 16.18 -20.19
C TRP A 413 5.30 15.46 -21.45
N SER A 414 6.21 14.84 -22.21
CA SER A 414 5.89 14.13 -23.46
C SER A 414 4.99 12.92 -23.27
N SER A 415 5.02 12.30 -22.09
CA SER A 415 4.12 11.18 -21.75
C SER A 415 2.66 11.60 -21.55
N LYS A 416 2.41 12.88 -21.21
CA LYS A 416 1.05 13.42 -20.95
C LYS A 416 0.54 14.33 -22.07
N ALA A 417 1.41 15.18 -22.60
CA ALA A 417 1.07 16.21 -23.58
C ALA A 417 2.22 16.40 -24.58
N PRO A 418 2.48 15.40 -25.44
CA PRO A 418 3.63 15.42 -26.36
C PRO A 418 3.63 16.63 -27.30
N LYS A 419 2.46 17.06 -27.79
CA LYS A 419 2.35 18.25 -28.64
C LYS A 419 2.81 19.53 -27.94
N LEU A 420 2.32 19.77 -26.72
CA LEU A 420 2.74 20.96 -25.95
C LEU A 420 4.23 20.92 -25.59
N ALA A 421 4.78 19.74 -25.31
CA ALA A 421 6.21 19.56 -25.08
C ALA A 421 7.02 19.90 -26.35
N LEU A 422 6.52 19.49 -27.52
CA LEU A 422 7.15 19.79 -28.80
C LEU A 422 7.11 21.29 -29.12
N ASP A 423 5.94 21.92 -28.98
CA ASP A 423 5.75 23.36 -29.17
C ASP A 423 6.74 24.14 -28.28
N TRP A 424 6.90 23.72 -27.02
CA TRP A 424 7.86 24.34 -26.11
C TRP A 424 9.31 24.19 -26.59
N ILE A 425 9.71 23.00 -27.06
CA ILE A 425 11.08 22.77 -27.55
C ILE A 425 11.37 23.58 -28.80
N GLN A 426 10.42 23.66 -29.72
CA GLN A 426 10.55 24.49 -30.92
C GLN A 426 10.73 25.97 -30.57
N ALA A 427 10.03 26.46 -29.54
CA ALA A 427 10.08 27.85 -29.11
C ALA A 427 11.29 28.22 -28.23
N ASN A 428 11.82 27.27 -27.44
CA ASN A 428 12.80 27.57 -26.39
C ASN A 428 14.19 26.94 -26.60
N VAL A 429 14.34 26.01 -27.54
CA VAL A 429 15.64 25.38 -27.84
C VAL A 429 16.11 25.79 -29.23
N GLU A 430 17.35 26.28 -29.30
CA GLU A 430 17.96 26.75 -30.53
C GLU A 430 17.91 25.69 -31.64
N GLU A 431 17.52 26.13 -32.84
CA GLU A 431 17.42 25.30 -34.02
C GLU A 431 18.79 24.75 -34.45
N GLY A 432 18.81 23.56 -35.06
CA GLY A 432 20.04 22.91 -35.51
C GLY A 432 20.93 22.35 -34.40
N THR A 433 20.60 22.53 -33.11
CA THR A 433 21.40 21.96 -32.01
C THR A 433 21.15 20.46 -31.81
N SER A 434 22.20 19.70 -31.51
CA SER A 434 22.07 18.27 -31.17
C SER A 434 21.14 18.04 -29.97
N LYS A 435 21.12 18.98 -29.02
CA LYS A 435 20.22 18.95 -27.86
C LYS A 435 18.75 19.02 -28.29
N ARG A 436 18.40 19.90 -29.24
CA ARG A 436 17.03 19.98 -29.78
C ARG A 436 16.63 18.67 -30.45
N ALA A 437 17.50 18.10 -31.29
CA ALA A 437 17.25 16.83 -31.97
C ALA A 437 17.04 15.67 -30.98
N GLU A 438 17.87 15.57 -29.94
CA GLU A 438 17.72 14.57 -28.89
C GLU A 438 16.37 14.68 -28.16
N LEU A 439 15.99 15.89 -27.76
CA LEU A 439 14.75 16.11 -27.04
C LEU A 439 13.50 15.85 -27.91
N ILE A 440 13.54 16.22 -29.19
CA ILE A 440 12.47 15.88 -30.15
C ILE A 440 12.37 14.36 -30.31
N SER A 441 13.48 13.65 -30.47
CA SER A 441 13.48 12.18 -30.54
C SER A 441 12.84 11.56 -29.29
N GLN A 442 13.15 12.07 -28.09
CA GLN A 442 12.51 11.63 -26.84
C GLN A 442 10.98 11.86 -26.85
N ILE A 443 10.53 13.03 -27.32
CA ILE A 443 9.09 13.31 -27.46
C ILE A 443 8.45 12.38 -28.47
N LEU A 444 9.01 12.24 -29.67
CA LEU A 444 8.45 11.42 -30.74
C LEU A 444 8.33 9.96 -30.31
N SER A 445 9.32 9.43 -29.58
CA SER A 445 9.24 8.08 -29.02
C SER A 445 8.01 7.89 -28.12
N SER A 446 7.68 8.90 -27.30
CA SER A 446 6.48 8.90 -26.45
C SER A 446 5.20 9.13 -27.25
N TYR A 447 5.23 10.08 -28.19
CA TYR A 447 4.08 10.48 -29.00
C TYR A 447 3.61 9.35 -29.91
N THR A 448 4.56 8.54 -30.42
CA THR A 448 4.29 7.35 -31.24
C THR A 448 3.33 6.36 -30.55
N MET A 449 3.34 6.30 -29.22
CA MET A 449 2.43 5.41 -28.48
C MET A 449 0.99 5.93 -28.44
N ILE A 450 0.79 7.23 -28.62
CA ILE A 450 -0.53 7.89 -28.57
C ILE A 450 -1.08 8.05 -29.99
N ASP A 451 -0.29 8.62 -30.90
CA ASP A 451 -0.67 8.93 -32.28
C ASP A 451 0.55 8.74 -33.20
N PRO A 452 0.76 7.52 -33.73
CA PRO A 452 1.94 7.20 -34.54
C PRO A 452 1.92 7.84 -35.93
N GLU A 453 0.73 8.05 -36.52
CA GLU A 453 0.59 8.76 -37.80
C GLU A 453 1.03 10.20 -37.66
N HIS A 454 0.50 10.91 -36.67
CA HIS A 454 0.88 12.30 -36.43
C HIS A 454 2.35 12.43 -36.02
N ALA A 455 2.87 11.52 -35.19
CA ALA A 455 4.29 11.49 -34.85
C ALA A 455 5.18 11.29 -36.09
N MET A 456 4.76 10.46 -37.04
CA MET A 456 5.45 10.30 -38.32
C MET A 456 5.36 11.56 -39.18
N THR A 457 4.18 12.18 -39.29
CA THR A 457 4.01 13.46 -40.01
C THR A 457 4.96 14.52 -39.48
N ILE A 458 5.06 14.68 -38.16
CA ILE A 458 6.02 15.61 -37.53
C ILE A 458 7.46 15.24 -37.90
N ALA A 459 7.81 13.95 -37.82
CA ALA A 459 9.16 13.47 -38.12
C ALA A 459 9.58 13.72 -39.58
N VAL A 460 8.63 13.65 -40.52
CA VAL A 460 8.84 13.81 -41.96
C VAL A 460 8.78 15.27 -42.40
N GLU A 461 7.77 16.02 -41.94
CA GLU A 461 7.41 17.34 -42.50
C GLU A 461 7.99 18.52 -41.70
N GLU A 462 8.04 18.43 -40.37
CA GLU A 462 8.40 19.59 -39.53
C GLU A 462 9.91 19.72 -39.29
N PHE A 463 10.68 18.64 -39.46
CA PHE A 463 12.11 18.61 -39.18
C PHE A 463 12.89 18.19 -40.45
N HIS A 464 13.27 19.19 -41.27
CA HIS A 464 14.07 19.08 -42.51
C HIS A 464 15.57 19.52 -42.27
N PRO A 465 16.53 19.38 -43.22
CA PRO A 465 17.44 18.25 -43.36
C PRO A 465 18.93 18.60 -43.25
N ASP A 466 19.33 19.60 -42.46
CA ASP A 466 20.75 20.01 -42.43
C ASP A 466 21.68 19.06 -41.61
N ASN A 467 21.44 17.74 -41.70
CA ASN A 467 22.29 16.58 -41.33
C ASN A 467 21.98 15.76 -40.07
N ASN A 468 20.78 15.84 -39.45
CA ASN A 468 20.49 14.96 -38.31
C ASN A 468 19.05 14.37 -38.24
N THR A 469 18.25 14.59 -39.28
CA THR A 469 16.83 14.19 -39.34
C THR A 469 16.61 12.71 -39.65
N TYR A 470 17.63 12.01 -40.18
CA TYR A 470 17.64 10.55 -40.31
C TYR A 470 17.29 9.81 -39.01
N SER A 471 17.51 10.46 -37.86
CA SER A 471 17.22 9.88 -36.56
C SER A 471 15.73 9.86 -36.19
N LEU A 472 14.89 10.75 -36.72
CA LEU A 472 13.53 10.96 -36.19
C LEU A 472 12.51 9.98 -36.77
N GLU A 473 12.44 9.80 -38.09
CA GLU A 473 11.58 8.78 -38.74
C GLU A 473 11.90 7.38 -38.17
N ARG A 474 13.21 7.08 -38.07
CA ARG A 474 13.71 5.84 -37.47
C ARG A 474 13.36 5.73 -35.99
N THR A 475 13.30 6.83 -35.23
CA THR A 475 12.86 6.82 -33.82
C THR A 475 11.41 6.36 -33.72
N VAL A 476 10.52 6.90 -34.56
CA VAL A 476 9.10 6.51 -34.60
C VAL A 476 8.97 5.02 -34.91
N ILE A 477 9.62 4.55 -35.98
CA ILE A 477 9.56 3.13 -36.37
C ILE A 477 10.18 2.22 -35.31
N SER A 478 11.32 2.59 -34.74
CA SER A 478 11.96 1.82 -33.68
C SER A 478 11.08 1.74 -32.43
N SER A 479 10.36 2.81 -32.10
CA SER A 479 9.38 2.84 -31.00
C SER A 479 8.19 1.92 -31.28
N LEU A 480 7.68 1.88 -32.51
CA LEU A 480 6.62 0.94 -32.91
C LEU A 480 7.08 -0.51 -32.81
N LEU A 481 8.28 -0.81 -33.31
CA LEU A 481 8.85 -2.16 -33.26
C LEU A 481 9.11 -2.61 -31.81
N SER A 482 9.59 -1.74 -30.93
CA SER A 482 9.83 -2.10 -29.53
C SER A 482 8.55 -2.40 -28.74
N HIS A 483 7.42 -1.81 -29.16
CA HIS A 483 6.08 -2.07 -28.60
C HIS A 483 5.23 -3.02 -29.45
N GLU A 484 5.86 -3.79 -30.34
CA GLU A 484 5.21 -4.84 -31.15
C GLU A 484 4.12 -4.35 -32.13
N ARG A 485 4.11 -3.06 -32.48
CA ARG A 485 3.15 -2.46 -33.42
C ARG A 485 3.66 -2.54 -34.86
N ILE A 486 4.00 -3.76 -35.30
CA ILE A 486 4.67 -4.00 -36.59
C ILE A 486 3.80 -3.59 -37.79
N ASP A 487 2.50 -3.86 -37.72
CA ASP A 487 1.56 -3.53 -38.82
C ASP A 487 1.52 -2.02 -39.06
N THR A 488 1.43 -1.23 -37.99
CA THR A 488 1.51 0.23 -38.04
C THR A 488 2.87 0.70 -38.56
N ALA A 489 3.98 0.04 -38.19
CA ALA A 489 5.30 0.39 -38.72
C ALA A 489 5.39 0.17 -40.24
N ILE A 490 4.83 -0.93 -40.75
CA ILE A 490 4.77 -1.24 -42.20
C ILE A 490 3.84 -0.27 -42.93
N GLU A 491 2.74 0.16 -42.32
CA GLU A 491 1.84 1.15 -42.92
C GLU A 491 2.52 2.52 -43.05
N LEU A 492 3.19 2.97 -41.99
CA LEU A 492 3.80 4.30 -41.94
C LEU A 492 5.07 4.44 -42.77
N ILE A 493 5.69 3.35 -43.19
CA ILE A 493 6.90 3.43 -44.01
C ILE A 493 6.64 4.04 -45.39
N GLY A 494 5.39 4.00 -45.87
CA GLY A 494 4.98 4.72 -47.08
C GLY A 494 5.09 6.24 -46.95
N GLN A 495 5.09 6.77 -45.73
CA GLN A 495 5.28 8.20 -45.43
C GLN A 495 6.76 8.58 -45.28
N VAL A 496 7.64 7.59 -45.08
CA VAL A 496 9.09 7.81 -44.97
C VAL A 496 9.64 8.26 -46.32
N ARG A 497 10.56 9.22 -46.28
CA ARG A 497 11.27 9.73 -47.45
C ARG A 497 12.02 8.61 -48.18
N ASP A 498 12.09 8.70 -49.50
CA ASP A 498 12.66 7.64 -50.35
C ASP A 498 14.10 7.27 -49.93
N GLU A 499 14.93 8.25 -49.57
CA GLU A 499 16.33 8.06 -49.13
C GLU A 499 16.48 7.21 -47.85
N GLU A 500 15.47 7.21 -46.96
CA GLU A 500 15.50 6.46 -45.69
C GLU A 500 14.61 5.21 -45.73
N ARG A 501 13.70 5.13 -46.71
CA ARG A 501 12.76 4.01 -46.83
C ARG A 501 13.48 2.68 -46.86
N GLY A 502 14.54 2.52 -47.66
CA GLY A 502 15.30 1.27 -47.72
C GLY A 502 15.94 0.83 -46.41
N ARG A 503 16.49 1.77 -45.64
CA ARG A 503 17.11 1.49 -44.33
C ARG A 503 16.07 1.13 -43.28
N ILE A 504 15.00 1.90 -43.20
CA ILE A 504 13.90 1.65 -42.28
C ILE A 504 13.20 0.33 -42.63
N SER A 505 12.98 0.04 -43.92
CA SER A 505 12.49 -1.25 -44.40
C SER A 505 13.39 -2.36 -43.89
N THR A 506 14.70 -2.21 -44.02
CA THR A 506 15.69 -3.18 -43.51
C THR A 506 15.53 -3.42 -42.01
N ASP A 507 15.36 -2.39 -41.20
CA ASP A 507 15.14 -2.53 -39.76
C ASP A 507 13.85 -3.30 -39.43
N ILE A 508 12.74 -2.99 -40.11
CA ILE A 508 11.46 -3.71 -39.96
C ILE A 508 11.61 -5.16 -40.44
N GLY A 509 12.21 -5.38 -41.60
CA GLY A 509 12.45 -6.71 -42.17
C GLY A 509 13.29 -7.59 -41.25
N VAL A 510 14.37 -7.04 -40.69
CA VAL A 510 15.19 -7.74 -39.69
C VAL A 510 14.36 -8.08 -38.46
N TYR A 511 13.47 -7.18 -38.01
CA TYR A 511 12.58 -7.44 -36.89
C TYR A 511 11.57 -8.57 -37.19
N LEU A 512 10.95 -8.56 -38.37
CA LEU A 512 10.02 -9.60 -38.83
C LEU A 512 10.69 -10.98 -38.89
N VAL A 513 11.86 -11.05 -39.49
CA VAL A 513 12.66 -12.28 -39.59
C VAL A 513 13.02 -12.84 -38.20
N LYS A 514 13.31 -11.95 -37.23
CA LYS A 514 13.58 -12.35 -35.84
C LYS A 514 12.36 -12.96 -35.14
N ARG A 515 11.15 -12.71 -35.63
CA ARG A 515 9.87 -13.26 -35.15
C ARG A 515 9.35 -14.40 -36.04
N ASP A 516 10.19 -14.95 -36.91
CA ASP A 516 9.84 -16.01 -37.86
C ASP A 516 8.74 -15.60 -38.87
N GLN A 517 8.68 -14.32 -39.22
CA GLN A 517 7.72 -13.76 -40.19
C GLN A 517 8.40 -13.49 -41.54
N ILE A 518 9.04 -14.52 -42.12
CA ILE A 518 9.82 -14.39 -43.37
C ILE A 518 8.95 -13.92 -44.53
N ASP A 519 7.72 -14.44 -44.67
CA ASP A 519 6.79 -14.04 -45.74
C ASP A 519 6.56 -12.53 -45.75
N ARG A 520 6.23 -11.98 -44.58
CA ARG A 520 6.00 -10.54 -44.41
C ARG A 520 7.26 -9.71 -44.68
N ALA A 521 8.44 -10.23 -44.31
CA ALA A 521 9.70 -9.55 -44.62
C ALA A 521 9.99 -9.56 -46.13
N VAL A 522 9.59 -10.60 -46.86
CA VAL A 522 9.70 -10.65 -48.31
C VAL A 522 8.68 -9.69 -48.95
N GLU A 523 7.43 -9.67 -48.49
CA GLU A 523 6.40 -8.71 -48.96
C GLU A 523 6.85 -7.26 -48.76
N LEU A 524 7.51 -6.95 -47.63
CA LEU A 524 8.04 -5.61 -47.38
C LEU A 524 9.09 -5.16 -48.40
N SER A 525 9.78 -6.09 -49.07
CA SER A 525 10.76 -5.75 -50.11
C SER A 525 10.14 -5.02 -51.32
N ASP A 526 8.83 -5.15 -51.53
CA ASP A 526 8.13 -4.42 -52.59
C ASP A 526 8.15 -2.90 -52.37
N GLN A 527 8.33 -2.48 -51.11
CA GLN A 527 8.45 -1.06 -50.72
C GLN A 527 9.89 -0.55 -50.71
N VAL A 528 10.88 -1.41 -50.99
CA VAL A 528 12.29 -1.06 -51.13
C VAL A 528 12.59 -0.76 -52.60
N ALA A 529 13.35 0.32 -52.86
CA ALA A 529 13.81 0.68 -54.19
C ALA A 529 14.54 -0.51 -54.84
N GLU A 530 14.35 -0.72 -56.14
CA GLU A 530 14.81 -1.93 -56.83
C GLU A 530 16.32 -2.15 -56.66
N GLU A 531 17.09 -1.07 -56.78
CA GLU A 531 18.54 -1.01 -56.60
C GLU A 531 19.01 -1.32 -55.16
N GLU A 532 18.13 -1.21 -54.16
CA GLU A 532 18.43 -1.47 -52.75
C GLU A 532 17.95 -2.85 -52.26
N ARG A 533 17.10 -3.55 -53.03
CA ARG A 533 16.52 -4.84 -52.63
C ARG A 533 17.57 -5.91 -52.33
N LEU A 534 18.65 -5.95 -53.10
CA LEU A 534 19.75 -6.89 -52.83
C LEU A 534 20.41 -6.62 -51.48
N ALA A 535 20.64 -5.35 -51.14
CA ALA A 535 21.22 -4.97 -49.84
C ALA A 535 20.26 -5.31 -48.69
N TYR A 536 18.96 -5.06 -48.87
CA TYR A 536 17.90 -5.45 -47.94
C TYR A 536 17.93 -6.95 -47.64
N PHE A 537 17.86 -7.80 -48.67
CA PHE A 537 17.88 -9.26 -48.48
C PHE A 537 19.20 -9.77 -47.90
N ASN A 538 20.34 -9.18 -48.27
CA ASN A 538 21.64 -9.50 -47.66
C ASN A 538 21.60 -9.26 -46.14
N MET A 539 21.02 -8.15 -45.68
CA MET A 539 20.90 -7.86 -44.25
C MET A 539 19.97 -8.83 -43.52
N LEU A 540 18.88 -9.27 -44.14
CA LEU A 540 17.99 -10.29 -43.59
C LEU A 540 18.71 -11.63 -43.43
N GLY A 541 19.39 -12.09 -44.48
CA GLY A 541 20.13 -13.36 -44.48
C GLY A 541 21.27 -13.36 -43.45
N ILE A 542 22.00 -12.26 -43.33
CA ILE A 542 23.06 -12.11 -42.31
C ILE A 542 22.45 -12.24 -40.91
N ASN A 543 21.30 -11.60 -40.65
CA ASN A 543 20.64 -11.67 -39.35
C ASN A 543 20.13 -13.09 -39.00
N LEU A 544 19.60 -13.83 -39.98
CA LEU A 544 19.24 -15.25 -39.79
C LEU A 544 20.44 -16.09 -39.37
N LEU A 545 21.54 -15.97 -40.12
CA LEU A 545 22.78 -16.74 -39.87
C LEU A 545 23.47 -16.31 -38.58
N GLN A 546 23.32 -15.05 -38.16
CA GLN A 546 23.90 -14.56 -36.92
C GLN A 546 23.28 -15.17 -35.66
N ARG A 547 21.97 -15.45 -35.71
CA ARG A 547 21.18 -15.91 -34.56
C ARG A 547 21.17 -17.42 -34.38
N GLN A 548 22.04 -18.16 -35.08
CA GLN A 548 22.04 -19.63 -35.07
C GLN A 548 20.66 -20.20 -35.45
N GLN A 549 19.87 -19.46 -36.25
CA GLN A 549 18.65 -20.01 -36.80
C GLN A 549 19.02 -21.19 -37.72
N PRO A 550 18.14 -22.19 -37.86
CA PRO A 550 18.38 -23.28 -38.78
C PRO A 550 18.66 -22.73 -40.17
N ALA A 551 19.68 -23.25 -40.86
CA ALA A 551 19.97 -22.81 -42.24
C ALA A 551 18.78 -23.02 -43.19
N SER A 552 17.83 -23.91 -42.83
CA SER A 552 16.57 -24.04 -43.55
C SER A 552 15.76 -22.75 -43.59
N LYS A 553 15.83 -21.89 -42.57
CA LYS A 553 15.18 -20.56 -42.58
C LYS A 553 15.85 -19.58 -43.54
N PHE A 554 17.16 -19.72 -43.70
CA PHE A 554 17.90 -18.96 -44.70
C PHE A 554 17.56 -19.41 -46.13
N LEU A 555 17.48 -20.73 -46.36
CA LEU A 555 17.02 -21.27 -47.65
C LEU A 555 15.57 -20.89 -47.93
N GLU A 556 14.69 -20.94 -46.92
CA GLU A 556 13.29 -20.48 -47.00
C GLU A 556 13.22 -19.00 -47.44
N LEU A 557 14.08 -18.12 -46.90
CA LEU A 557 14.17 -16.73 -47.35
C LEU A 557 14.52 -16.64 -48.83
N ILE A 558 15.56 -17.37 -49.29
CA ILE A 558 15.99 -17.34 -50.69
C ILE A 558 14.86 -17.83 -51.62
N GLU A 559 14.22 -18.95 -51.29
CA GLU A 559 13.14 -19.53 -52.10
C GLU A 559 11.95 -18.58 -52.28
N LYS A 560 11.68 -17.74 -51.27
CA LYS A 560 10.55 -16.80 -51.26
C LYS A 560 10.81 -15.51 -52.03
N ILE A 561 12.05 -15.14 -52.34
CA ILE A 561 12.36 -13.92 -53.11
C ILE A 561 11.76 -14.04 -54.52
N PRO A 562 10.94 -13.10 -55.02
CA PRO A 562 10.27 -13.30 -56.32
C PRO A 562 11.20 -13.29 -57.54
N SER A 563 12.28 -12.49 -57.52
CA SER A 563 13.19 -12.32 -58.65
C SER A 563 14.29 -13.39 -58.66
N ILE A 564 14.41 -14.13 -59.77
CA ILE A 564 15.46 -15.15 -59.97
C ILE A 564 16.86 -14.50 -59.90
N ASP A 565 17.04 -13.34 -60.52
CA ASP A 565 18.31 -12.63 -60.51
C ASP A 565 18.71 -12.24 -59.07
N LEU A 566 17.75 -11.71 -58.28
CA LEU A 566 18.01 -11.39 -56.87
C LEU A 566 18.31 -12.63 -56.03
N ARG A 567 17.70 -13.78 -56.32
CA ARG A 567 18.03 -15.05 -55.64
C ARG A 567 19.46 -15.46 -55.91
N SER A 568 19.86 -15.44 -57.19
CA SER A 568 21.19 -15.82 -57.63
C SER A 568 22.25 -14.90 -57.02
N ASP A 569 22.08 -13.59 -57.14
CA ASP A 569 22.98 -12.58 -56.58
C ASP A 569 23.12 -12.70 -55.05
N LEU A 570 22.00 -12.92 -54.35
CA LEU A 570 22.01 -13.10 -52.91
C LEU A 570 22.78 -14.37 -52.52
N ALA A 571 22.48 -15.49 -53.17
CA ALA A 571 23.12 -16.76 -52.88
C ALA A 571 24.62 -16.72 -53.21
N GLU A 572 25.04 -16.07 -54.31
CA GLU A 572 26.45 -15.82 -54.63
C GLU A 572 27.14 -14.93 -53.59
N SER A 573 26.50 -13.83 -53.17
CA SER A 573 26.99 -12.94 -52.11
C SER A 573 27.29 -13.71 -50.82
N PHE A 574 26.38 -14.62 -50.43
CA PHE A 574 26.57 -15.46 -49.25
C PHE A 574 27.65 -16.54 -49.43
N LEU A 575 27.70 -17.23 -50.57
CA LEU A 575 28.75 -18.22 -50.87
C LEU A 575 30.16 -17.60 -50.82
N ASN A 576 30.27 -16.34 -51.22
CA ASN A 576 31.51 -15.57 -51.22
C ASN A 576 31.78 -14.82 -49.90
N GLY A 577 30.83 -14.83 -48.94
CA GLY A 577 30.85 -14.00 -47.74
C GLY A 577 30.71 -14.75 -46.42
N VAL A 578 29.94 -14.17 -45.49
CA VAL A 578 29.81 -14.58 -44.08
C VAL A 578 29.23 -16.00 -43.92
N ALA A 579 28.42 -16.46 -44.88
CA ALA A 579 27.83 -17.81 -44.84
C ALA A 579 28.89 -18.91 -44.92
N LYS A 580 30.00 -18.70 -45.65
CA LYS A 580 31.10 -19.69 -45.73
C LYS A 580 31.69 -20.05 -44.36
N GLN A 581 31.61 -19.13 -43.39
CA GLN A 581 32.11 -19.35 -42.04
C GLN A 581 31.07 -19.95 -41.08
N ARG A 582 29.78 -19.97 -41.46
CA ARG A 582 28.67 -20.31 -40.55
C ARG A 582 27.83 -21.49 -41.01
N LEU A 583 27.81 -21.77 -42.31
CA LEU A 583 27.13 -22.93 -42.88
C LEU A 583 28.06 -24.15 -42.84
N ASN A 584 27.49 -25.33 -42.57
CA ASN A 584 28.23 -26.59 -42.68
C ASN A 584 28.37 -27.00 -44.16
N THR A 585 29.18 -28.04 -44.41
CA THR A 585 29.43 -28.54 -45.78
C THR A 585 28.16 -28.88 -46.54
N ASP A 586 27.19 -29.55 -45.91
CA ASP A 586 25.94 -29.97 -46.55
C ASP A 586 25.05 -28.77 -46.91
N GLN A 587 25.00 -27.75 -46.04
CA GLN A 587 24.28 -26.50 -46.28
C GLN A 587 24.94 -25.66 -47.37
N LEU A 588 26.28 -25.61 -47.41
CA LEU A 588 27.03 -24.96 -48.49
C LEU A 588 26.80 -25.66 -49.82
N GLU A 589 26.75 -26.99 -49.83
CA GLU A 589 26.48 -27.75 -51.04
C GLU A 589 25.04 -27.56 -51.52
N THR A 590 24.07 -27.56 -50.59
CA THR A 590 22.67 -27.23 -50.90
C THR A 590 22.55 -25.84 -51.53
N LEU A 591 23.24 -24.85 -50.97
CA LEU A 591 23.25 -23.49 -51.51
C LEU A 591 23.93 -23.41 -52.89
N ARG A 592 25.01 -24.18 -53.12
CA ARG A 592 25.65 -24.27 -54.44
C ARG A 592 24.77 -24.94 -55.48
N THR A 593 24.09 -26.02 -55.11
CA THR A 593 23.12 -26.69 -56.00
C THR A 593 22.01 -25.71 -56.36
N PHE A 594 21.49 -24.98 -55.38
CA PHE A 594 20.47 -23.94 -55.62
C PHE A 594 20.93 -22.82 -56.56
N VAL A 595 22.20 -22.40 -56.51
CA VAL A 595 22.76 -21.39 -57.45
C VAL A 595 22.99 -21.96 -58.85
N ALA A 596 23.28 -23.26 -58.95
CA ALA A 596 23.56 -23.93 -60.22
C ALA A 596 22.30 -24.31 -61.01
N GLU A 597 21.17 -24.52 -60.32
CA GLU A 597 19.83 -24.71 -60.88
C GLU A 597 19.18 -23.38 -61.26
#